data_AF-A0A4D4KZH3-F1
#
_entry.id   AF-A0A4D4KZH3-F1
#
_cell.length_a   1.000
_cell.length_b   1.000
_cell.length_c   1.000
_cell.angle_alpha   90.00
_cell.angle_beta   90.00
_cell.angle_gamma   90.00
#
_symmetry.space_group_name_H-M   'P 1'
#
loop_
_entity.id
_entity.type
_entity.pdbx_description
1 polymer ?
#
loop_
_entity_poly.entity_id
_entity_poly.type
_entity_poly.pdbx_seq_one_letter_code
_entity_poly.pdbx_strand_id
1 'polypeptide(L)'
;MNELDVVGVRVEMPSNQPIVLLREVGGDRYLPIWIGPGEATAIAFAQQGMAPARPLTHDLFKDVLEAVGQQLTEVRITDLREGSSTRSWSSPAAWRSVPGHPTP
;
A
#
# COMPACT_ATOMS: atom_id res chain seq x y z
N MET A 1 -16.42 9.16 4.97
CA MET A 1 -15.03 9.07 4.48
C MET A 1 -14.26 8.43 5.60
N ASN A 2 -13.63 7.29 5.32
CA ASN A 2 -13.11 6.41 6.35
C ASN A 2 -11.60 6.44 6.23
N GLU A 3 -10.94 6.71 7.35
CA GLU A 3 -9.49 6.76 7.43
C GLU A 3 -8.93 5.33 7.28
N LEU A 4 -7.84 5.21 6.53
CA LEU A 4 -7.22 3.93 6.22
C LEU A 4 -5.73 3.97 6.59
N ASP A 5 -5.27 2.95 7.30
CA ASP A 5 -3.86 2.72 7.59
C ASP A 5 -3.23 1.77 6.56
N VAL A 6 -2.00 2.06 6.18
CA VAL A 6 -1.19 1.15 5.35
C VAL A 6 -0.65 0.03 6.25
N VAL A 7 -1.19 -1.18 6.10
CA VAL A 7 -0.70 -2.37 6.80
C VAL A 7 0.63 -2.83 6.20
N GLY A 8 0.78 -2.66 4.89
CA GLY A 8 2.03 -2.87 4.16
C GLY A 8 1.85 -3.60 2.84
N VAL A 9 2.98 -3.94 2.24
CA VAL A 9 3.05 -4.62 0.94
C VAL A 9 3.17 -6.13 1.15
N ARG A 10 2.41 -6.91 0.39
CA ARG A 10 2.46 -8.38 0.37
C ARG A 10 2.49 -8.86 -1.08
N VAL A 11 2.85 -10.13 -1.27
CA VAL A 11 2.79 -10.79 -2.56
C VAL A 11 1.68 -11.82 -2.52
N GLU A 12 0.71 -11.69 -3.42
CA GLU A 12 -0.38 -12.65 -3.57
C GLU A 12 0.14 -13.90 -4.29
N MET A 13 -0.12 -15.08 -3.71
CA MET A 13 0.18 -16.37 -4.33
C MET A 13 -1.11 -16.95 -4.94
N PRO A 14 -1.07 -17.57 -6.13
CA PRO A 14 0.11 -17.92 -6.92
C PRO A 14 0.49 -16.87 -7.99
N SER A 15 -0.24 -15.75 -8.09
CA SER A 15 -0.05 -14.74 -9.14
C SER A 15 1.30 -14.02 -9.03
N ASN A 16 1.95 -14.08 -7.86
CA ASN A 16 3.16 -13.37 -7.49
C ASN A 16 3.05 -11.85 -7.74
N GLN A 17 1.84 -11.32 -7.60
CA GLN A 17 1.54 -9.90 -7.79
C GLN A 17 1.61 -9.17 -6.45
N PRO A 18 2.25 -7.99 -6.39
CA PRO A 18 2.29 -7.23 -5.17
C PRO A 18 0.95 -6.53 -4.91
N ILE A 19 0.54 -6.56 -3.66
CA ILE A 19 -0.65 -5.88 -3.14
C ILE A 19 -0.24 -4.97 -1.99
N VAL A 20 -0.79 -3.77 -1.93
CA VAL A 20 -0.81 -2.97 -0.70
C VAL A 20 -2.12 -3.23 0.03
N LEU A 21 -2.01 -3.55 1.31
CA LEU A 21 -3.17 -3.81 2.15
C LEU A 21 -3.46 -2.57 3.00
N LEU A 22 -4.65 -2.01 2.82
CA LEU A 22 -5.16 -0.92 3.63
C LEU A 22 -6.18 -1.44 4.64
N ARG A 23 -6.14 -0.95 5.87
CA ARG A 23 -7.10 -1.29 6.93
C ARG A 23 -7.87 -0.06 7.36
N GLU A 24 -9.18 -0.19 7.52
CA GLU A 24 -10.01 0.85 8.11
C GLU A 24 -9.67 1.12 9.57
N VAL A 25 -9.41 2.39 9.90
CA VAL A 25 -9.19 2.85 11.29
C VAL A 25 -10.50 2.72 12.06
N GLY A 26 -10.46 2.00 13.19
CA GLY A 26 -11.65 1.74 14.02
C GLY A 26 -12.62 0.71 13.44
N GLY A 27 -12.23 -0.01 12.37
CA GLY A 27 -13.02 -1.07 11.76
C GLY A 27 -12.21 -2.34 11.49
N ASP A 28 -12.91 -3.32 10.91
CA ASP A 28 -12.36 -4.64 10.55
C ASP A 28 -12.32 -4.87 9.03
N ARG A 29 -12.56 -3.81 8.24
CA ARG A 29 -12.51 -3.88 6.78
C ARG A 29 -11.10 -3.66 6.27
N TYR A 30 -10.78 -4.41 5.21
CA TYR A 30 -9.53 -4.32 4.49
C TYR A 30 -9.81 -4.04 3.03
N LEU A 31 -8.99 -3.17 2.44
CA LEU A 31 -9.00 -2.83 1.03
C LEU A 31 -7.65 -3.25 0.42
N PRO A 32 -7.60 -4.37 -0.32
CA PRO A 32 -6.43 -4.73 -1.10
C PRO A 32 -6.38 -3.89 -2.38
N ILE A 33 -5.20 -3.34 -2.69
CA ILE A 33 -4.95 -2.66 -3.97
C ILE A 33 -3.74 -3.34 -4.62
N TRP A 34 -3.94 -3.90 -5.80
CA TRP A 34 -2.84 -4.42 -6.62
C TRP A 34 -2.03 -3.26 -7.18
N ILE A 35 -0.72 -3.36 -7.06
CA ILE A 35 0.23 -2.34 -7.49
C ILE A 35 1.30 -2.99 -8.37
N GLY A 36 2.08 -2.16 -9.06
CA GLY A 36 3.24 -2.61 -9.83
C GLY A 36 4.44 -2.95 -8.93
N PRO A 37 5.41 -3.75 -9.43
CA PRO A 37 6.63 -4.07 -8.68
C PRO A 37 7.46 -2.84 -8.26
N GLY A 38 7.47 -1.78 -9.08
CA GLY A 38 8.20 -0.54 -8.76
C GLY A 38 7.59 0.21 -7.58
N GLU A 39 6.25 0.33 -7.55
CA GLU A 39 5.51 0.92 -6.43
C GLU A 39 5.68 0.09 -5.16
N ALA A 40 5.58 -1.23 -5.28
CA ALA A 40 5.78 -2.16 -4.18
C ALA A 40 7.16 -1.98 -3.53
N THR A 41 8.20 -1.86 -4.34
CA THR A 41 9.58 -1.63 -3.88
C THR A 41 9.71 -0.28 -3.19
N ALA A 42 9.16 0.79 -3.77
CA ALA A 42 9.21 2.13 -3.19
C ALA A 42 8.52 2.19 -1.81
N ILE A 43 7.34 1.60 -1.69
CA ILE A 43 6.60 1.53 -0.41
C ILE A 43 7.38 0.69 0.60
N ALA A 44 7.94 -0.45 0.19
CA ALA A 44 8.73 -1.31 1.09
C ALA A 44 9.96 -0.56 1.64
N PHE A 45 10.70 0.16 0.80
CA PHE A 45 11.84 0.98 1.25
C PHE A 45 11.41 2.07 2.22
N ALA A 46 10.31 2.78 1.91
CA ALA A 46 9.77 3.80 2.80
C ALA A 46 9.36 3.22 4.17
N GLN A 47 8.68 2.07 4.20
CA GLN A 47 8.31 1.39 5.45
C GLN A 47 9.52 0.90 6.27
N GLN A 48 10.63 0.59 5.60
CA GLN A 48 11.88 0.20 6.24
C GLN A 48 12.76 1.39 6.64
N GLY A 49 12.35 2.63 6.32
CA GLY A 49 13.17 3.83 6.52
C GLY A 49 14.45 3.83 5.68
N MET A 50 14.47 3.07 4.58
CA MET A 50 15.64 2.94 3.71
C MET A 50 15.63 4.04 2.65
N ALA A 51 16.70 4.83 2.62
CA ALA A 51 16.93 5.82 1.57
C ALA A 51 17.76 5.20 0.43
N PRO A 52 17.23 5.12 -0.80
CA PRO A 52 17.98 4.61 -1.94
C PRO A 52 19.11 5.58 -2.35
N ALA A 53 20.13 5.06 -3.03
CA ALA A 53 21.31 5.85 -3.45
C ALA A 53 20.97 7.01 -4.42
N ARG A 54 19.83 6.92 -5.10
CA ARG A 54 19.22 7.99 -5.87
C ARG A 54 17.75 8.08 -5.50
N PRO A 55 17.16 9.30 -5.42
CA PRO A 55 15.76 9.46 -5.11
C PRO A 55 14.90 8.75 -6.16
N LEU A 56 13.89 8.01 -5.68
CA LEU A 56 12.84 7.47 -6.55
C LEU A 56 11.90 8.60 -6.98
N THR A 57 11.02 8.33 -7.95
CA THR A 57 10.06 9.33 -8.46
C THR A 57 9.24 9.97 -7.34
N HIS A 58 8.84 9.19 -6.34
CA HIS A 58 8.05 9.67 -5.20
C HIS A 58 8.87 10.55 -4.25
N ASP A 59 10.14 10.23 -4.05
CA ASP A 59 11.06 11.03 -3.23
C ASP A 59 11.31 12.39 -3.90
N LEU A 60 11.62 12.37 -5.20
CA LEU A 60 11.81 13.59 -5.98
C LEU A 60 10.53 14.46 -5.97
N PHE A 61 9.35 13.85 -6.08
CA PHE A 61 8.10 14.60 -6.04
C PHE A 61 7.87 15.24 -4.67
N LYS A 62 8.17 14.53 -3.58
CA LYS A 62 8.15 15.09 -2.22
C LYS A 62 9.11 16.28 -2.10
N ASP A 63 10.34 16.14 -2.58
CA ASP A 63 11.34 17.21 -2.55
C ASP A 63 10.89 18.44 -3.35
N VAL A 64 10.22 18.24 -4.49
CA VAL A 64 9.64 19.34 -5.28
C VAL A 64 8.54 20.05 -4.52
N LEU A 65 7.62 19.31 -3.86
CA LEU A 65 6.56 19.91 -3.04
C LEU A 65 7.16 20.75 -1.91
N GLU A 66 8.17 20.22 -1.22
CA GLU A 66 8.87 20.94 -0.16
C GLU A 66 9.56 22.21 -0.68
N ALA A 67 10.21 22.13 -1.84
CA ALA A 67 10.89 23.27 -2.46
C ALA A 67 9.93 24.41 -2.84
N VAL A 68 8.67 24.11 -3.16
CA VAL A 68 7.63 25.12 -3.43
C VAL A 68 6.84 25.52 -2.19
N GLY A 69 7.25 25.06 -1.00
CA GLY A 69 6.60 25.37 0.27
C GLY A 69 5.23 24.73 0.44
N GLN A 70 4.97 23.60 -0.22
CA GLN A 70 3.74 22.83 -0.12
C GLN A 70 3.94 21.56 0.69
N GLN A 71 2.87 21.09 1.34
CA GLN A 71 2.87 19.82 2.08
C GLN A 71 1.70 18.95 1.61
N LEU A 72 1.97 17.66 1.43
CA LEU A 72 0.91 16.68 1.15
C LEU A 72 0.10 16.44 2.43
N THR A 73 -1.15 16.93 2.46
CA THR A 73 -2.02 16.82 3.64
C THR A 73 -2.90 15.59 3.64
N GLU A 74 -3.34 15.14 2.46
CA GLU A 74 -4.31 14.05 2.32
C GLU A 74 -4.17 13.38 0.95
N VAL A 75 -4.34 12.04 0.92
CA VAL A 75 -4.53 11.27 -0.32
C VAL A 75 -5.89 10.57 -0.23
N ARG A 76 -6.73 10.76 -1.24
CA ARG A 76 -8.11 10.22 -1.26
C ARG A 76 -8.27 9.20 -2.37
N ILE A 77 -8.69 7.99 -1.99
CA ILE A 77 -9.19 6.98 -2.94
C ILE A 77 -10.67 7.30 -3.18
N THR A 78 -11.00 7.85 -4.35
CA THR A 78 -12.32 8.41 -4.65
C THR A 78 -13.19 7.56 -5.57
N ASP A 79 -12.58 6.71 -6.39
CA ASP A 79 -13.27 5.90 -7.38
C ASP A 79 -12.51 4.58 -7.58
N LEU A 80 -13.26 3.51 -7.82
CA LEU A 80 -12.74 2.22 -8.23
C LEU A 80 -13.46 1.85 -9.52
N ARG A 81 -12.78 2.05 -10.66
CA ARG A 81 -13.34 1.69 -11.96
C ARG A 81 -13.03 0.24 -12.25
N GLU A 82 -14.06 -0.55 -12.58
CA GLU A 82 -13.90 -1.90 -13.09
C GLU A 82 -13.22 -1.87 -14.47
N GLY A 83 -11.89 -1.81 -14.47
CA GLY A 83 -11.03 -1.90 -15.63
C GLY A 83 -9.97 -2.98 -15.42
N SER A 84 -10.24 -4.17 -15.96
CA SER A 84 -9.32 -5.31 -16.23
C SER A 84 -8.60 -6.01 -15.07
N SER A 85 -9.34 -6.48 -14.06
CA SER A 85 -9.20 -7.83 -13.48
C SER A 85 -10.06 -7.91 -12.23
N THR A 86 -11.35 -8.17 -12.41
CA THR A 86 -12.18 -8.71 -11.34
C THR A 86 -11.67 -10.12 -11.03
N ARG A 87 -10.65 -10.23 -10.17
CA ARG A 87 -10.37 -11.48 -9.45
C ARG A 87 -11.15 -11.37 -8.16
N SER A 88 -12.27 -12.10 -8.12
CA SER A 88 -13.11 -12.21 -6.93
C SER A 88 -12.25 -12.72 -5.78
N TRP A 89 -11.95 -11.84 -4.85
CA TRP A 89 -11.33 -12.23 -3.60
C TRP A 89 -12.38 -12.90 -2.72
N SER A 90 -12.20 -14.20 -2.49
CA SER A 90 -12.83 -14.87 -1.36
C SER A 90 -11.84 -14.80 -0.21
N SER A 91 -12.17 -14.00 0.81
CA SER A 91 -11.46 -13.97 2.08
C SER A 91 -11.21 -15.40 2.57
N PRO A 92 -9.97 -15.94 2.54
CA PRO A 92 -9.68 -17.11 3.34
C PRO A 92 -9.81 -16.65 4.79
N ALA A 93 -10.52 -17.39 5.62
CA ALA A 93 -10.70 -17.07 7.05
C ALA A 93 -9.38 -16.90 7.85
N ALA A 94 -8.22 -17.06 7.21
CA ALA A 94 -6.87 -16.99 7.76
C ALA A 94 -6.38 -15.58 8.18
N TRP A 95 -7.00 -14.48 7.72
CA TRP A 95 -6.48 -13.13 8.02
C TRP A 95 -7.28 -12.36 9.08
N ARG A 96 -8.42 -12.88 9.57
CA ARG A 96 -9.16 -12.28 10.69
C ARG A 96 -8.41 -12.37 12.03
N SER A 97 -7.38 -13.21 12.11
CA SER A 97 -6.61 -13.43 13.33
C SER A 97 -5.14 -13.63 13.00
N VAL A 98 -4.37 -12.53 12.89
CA VAL A 98 -2.90 -12.63 13.01
C VAL A 98 -2.43 -11.81 14.21
N PRO A 99 -2.57 -12.32 15.44
CA PRO A 99 -1.71 -11.90 16.53
C PRO A 99 -0.34 -12.56 16.35
N GLY A 100 0.71 -11.73 16.26
CA GLY A 100 2.12 -12.08 16.40
C GLY A 100 2.58 -13.46 15.91
N HIS A 101 3.21 -13.52 14.73
CA HIS A 101 4.19 -14.58 14.50
C HIS A 101 5.39 -14.06 13.69
N PRO A 102 6.63 -14.47 14.05
CA PRO A 102 7.86 -13.91 13.54
C PRO A 102 8.21 -14.49 12.17
N THR A 103 8.98 -13.71 11.43
CA THR A 103 9.61 -14.08 10.17
C THR A 103 10.69 -15.15 10.40
N PRO A 104 10.80 -16.20 9.56
CA PRO A 104 12.07 -16.88 9.34
C PRO A 104 13.07 -15.97 8.61
#